data_AF-A0A7J3SLN2-F1
#
_entry.id   AF-A0A7J3SLN2-F1
#
_cell.length_a   1.000
_cell.length_b   1.000
_cell.length_c   1.000
_cell.angle_alpha   90.00
_cell.angle_beta   90.00
_cell.angle_gamma   90.00
#
_symmetry.space_group_name_H-M   'P 1'
#
loop_
_entity.id
_entity.type
_entity.pdbx_description
1 polymer ?
#
loop_
_entity_poly.entity_id
_entity_poly.type
_entity_poly.pdbx_seq_one_letter_code
_entity_poly.pdbx_strand_id
1 'polypeptide(L)'
;MKGSSDGKALQKELLKIVDASGTSGISAKNLMKYFKVEDKEIDELLTHLAKRRMVKLVKVKQGNKEELFVYPYKVKTPPLPVSLNTVSEIPCFMCKYLKECEADKDPSPIKCEILKIWLEKMKGGQQAD
;
A
#
# COMPACT_ATOMS: atom_id res chain seq x y z
N MET A 1 -14.54 18.14 -18.77
CA MET A 1 -14.50 16.73 -18.34
C MET A 1 -15.66 15.99 -18.99
N LYS A 2 -15.43 15.35 -20.15
CA LYS A 2 -16.39 14.45 -20.80
C LYS A 2 -16.05 13.01 -20.37
N GLY A 3 -17.05 12.22 -20.00
CA GLY A 3 -16.98 10.75 -19.94
C GLY A 3 -16.32 10.13 -18.70
N SER A 4 -17.14 9.61 -17.77
CA SER A 4 -16.71 8.94 -16.52
C SER A 4 -16.03 7.56 -16.73
N SER A 5 -16.01 7.03 -17.96
CA SER A 5 -15.44 5.70 -18.28
C SER A 5 -14.01 5.78 -18.83
N ASP A 6 -13.72 6.76 -19.69
CA ASP A 6 -12.44 6.85 -20.40
C ASP A 6 -11.29 7.29 -19.48
N GLY A 7 -11.56 8.22 -18.57
CA GLY A 7 -10.57 8.70 -17.59
C GLY A 7 -10.10 7.61 -16.62
N LYS A 8 -10.96 6.64 -16.26
CA LYS A 8 -10.58 5.51 -15.40
C LYS A 8 -9.69 4.50 -16.13
N ALA A 9 -9.98 4.24 -17.41
CA ALA A 9 -9.16 3.38 -18.24
C ALA A 9 -7.76 3.98 -18.43
N LEU A 10 -7.69 5.28 -18.75
CA LEU A 10 -6.45 6.04 -18.87
C LEU A 10 -5.62 5.99 -17.58
N GLN A 11 -6.25 6.26 -16.43
CA GLN A 11 -5.59 6.22 -15.14
C GLN A 11 -4.98 4.84 -14.85
N LYS A 12 -5.75 3.77 -15.07
CA LYS A 12 -5.30 2.39 -14.81
C LYS A 12 -4.09 2.04 -15.67
N GLU A 13 -4.12 2.39 -16.94
CA GLU A 13 -3.03 2.10 -17.86
C GLU A 13 -1.77 2.93 -17.55
N LEU A 14 -1.94 4.21 -17.22
CA LEU A 14 -0.83 5.07 -16.78
C LEU A 14 -0.12 4.48 -15.57
N LEU A 15 -0.87 4.03 -14.56
CA LEU A 15 -0.29 3.42 -13.36
C LEU A 15 0.51 2.16 -13.67
N LYS A 16 0.03 1.29 -14.59
CA LYS A 16 0.81 0.12 -15.00
C LYS A 16 2.14 0.50 -15.64
N ILE A 17 2.14 1.50 -16.53
CA ILE A 17 3.37 1.96 -17.19
C ILE A 17 4.34 2.55 -16.17
N VAL A 18 3.84 3.35 -15.24
CA VAL A 18 4.67 3.93 -14.17
C VAL A 18 5.23 2.85 -13.25
N ASP A 19 4.43 1.85 -12.86
CA ASP A 19 4.90 0.73 -12.05
C ASP A 19 5.96 -0.10 -12.78
N ALA A 20 5.76 -0.38 -14.08
CA ALA A 20 6.73 -1.08 -14.92
C ALA A 20 8.05 -0.31 -15.08
N SER A 21 8.01 1.02 -15.04
CA SER A 21 9.22 1.87 -15.10
C SER A 21 10.09 1.80 -13.85
N GLY A 22 9.54 1.29 -12.73
CA GLY A 22 10.28 1.02 -11.51
C GLY A 22 11.09 2.22 -11.00
N THR A 23 12.38 2.01 -10.75
CA THR A 23 13.28 3.06 -10.23
C THR A 23 13.75 4.05 -11.29
N SER A 24 13.66 3.71 -12.57
CA SER A 24 14.05 4.60 -13.67
C SER A 24 13.02 5.71 -13.88
N GLY A 25 11.76 5.43 -13.56
CA GLY A 25 10.65 6.35 -13.80
C GLY A 25 10.40 6.56 -15.30
N ILE A 26 9.47 7.45 -15.60
CA ILE A 26 9.12 7.82 -16.98
C ILE A 26 8.90 9.33 -17.09
N SER A 27 9.37 9.96 -18.17
CA SER A 27 9.11 11.37 -18.45
C SER A 27 7.61 11.61 -18.71
N ALA A 28 7.08 12.70 -18.15
CA ALA A 28 5.71 13.16 -18.42
C ALA A 28 5.47 13.42 -19.92
N LYS A 29 6.47 13.93 -20.65
CA LYS A 29 6.37 14.14 -22.10
C LYS A 29 6.24 12.82 -22.86
N ASN A 30 6.91 11.76 -22.39
CA ASN A 30 6.78 10.44 -22.99
C ASN A 30 5.40 9.84 -22.73
N LEU A 31 4.82 10.07 -21.53
CA LEU A 31 3.44 9.69 -21.24
C LEU A 31 2.45 10.40 -22.16
N MET A 32 2.58 11.72 -22.35
CA MET A 32 1.72 12.50 -23.26
C MET A 32 1.77 11.94 -24.69
N LYS A 33 2.98 11.68 -25.22
CA LYS A 33 3.17 11.08 -26.55
C LYS A 33 2.55 9.68 -26.65
N TYR A 34 2.69 8.86 -25.62
CA TYR A 34 2.16 7.51 -25.59
C TYR A 34 0.63 7.49 -25.63
N PHE A 35 0.00 8.35 -24.83
CA PHE A 35 -1.46 8.40 -24.69
C PHE A 35 -2.16 9.28 -25.74
N LYS A 36 -1.42 10.07 -26.53
CA LYS A 36 -1.95 10.99 -27.56
C LYS A 36 -3.04 11.93 -27.01
N VAL A 37 -2.84 12.40 -25.79
CA VAL A 37 -3.74 13.31 -25.06
C VAL A 37 -3.07 14.67 -24.90
N GLU A 38 -3.89 15.69 -24.67
CA GLU A 38 -3.39 17.05 -24.47
C GLU A 38 -2.55 17.16 -23.18
N ASP A 39 -1.53 18.01 -23.22
CA ASP A 39 -0.61 18.24 -22.09
C ASP A 39 -1.37 18.53 -20.79
N LYS A 40 -2.45 19.32 -20.86
CA LYS A 40 -3.25 19.72 -19.70
C LYS A 40 -3.97 18.54 -19.04
N GLU A 41 -4.47 17.59 -19.83
CA GLU A 41 -5.21 16.44 -19.30
C GLU A 41 -4.28 15.49 -18.52
N ILE A 42 -3.08 15.24 -19.05
CA ILE A 42 -2.05 14.45 -18.35
C ILE A 42 -1.54 15.19 -17.11
N ASP A 43 -1.28 16.49 -17.19
CA ASP A 43 -0.78 17.24 -16.03
C ASP A 43 -1.79 17.25 -14.88
N GLU A 44 -3.08 17.43 -15.19
CA GLU A 44 -4.16 17.33 -14.21
C GLU A 44 -4.24 15.92 -13.59
N LEU A 45 -4.14 14.88 -14.41
CA LEU A 45 -4.15 13.48 -13.95
C LEU A 45 -2.94 13.15 -13.08
N LEU A 46 -1.72 13.53 -13.50
CA LEU A 46 -0.48 13.30 -12.75
C LEU A 46 -0.50 14.04 -11.42
N THR A 47 -0.97 15.29 -11.42
CA THR A 47 -1.15 16.07 -10.19
C THR A 47 -2.15 15.41 -9.25
N HIS A 48 -3.26 14.90 -9.80
CA HIS A 48 -4.26 14.17 -9.03
C HIS A 48 -3.70 12.88 -8.41
N LEU A 49 -2.95 12.09 -9.17
CA LEU A 49 -2.33 10.85 -8.72
C LEU A 49 -1.22 11.09 -7.69
N ALA A 50 -0.44 12.16 -7.84
CA ALA A 50 0.59 12.55 -6.88
C ALA A 50 -0.02 12.97 -5.54
N LYS A 51 -1.11 13.75 -5.55
CA LYS A 51 -1.86 14.11 -4.32
C LYS A 51 -2.36 12.87 -3.57
N ARG A 52 -2.74 11.82 -4.30
CA ARG A 52 -3.18 10.53 -3.75
C ARG A 52 -2.03 9.59 -3.39
N ARG A 53 -0.77 10.01 -3.54
CA ARG A 53 0.42 9.18 -3.29
C ARG A 53 0.41 7.86 -4.09
N MET A 54 -0.08 7.90 -5.32
CA MET A 54 0.00 6.77 -6.25
C MET A 54 1.26 6.86 -7.12
N VAL A 55 1.69 8.09 -7.41
CA VAL A 55 2.93 8.39 -8.13
C VAL A 55 3.72 9.47 -7.40
N LYS A 56 5.00 9.60 -7.71
CA LYS A 56 5.89 10.67 -7.26
C LYS A 56 6.37 11.46 -8.48
N LEU A 57 6.20 12.78 -8.45
CA LEU A 57 6.69 13.68 -9.48
C LEU A 57 8.02 14.29 -9.06
N VAL A 58 9.02 14.26 -9.95
CA VAL A 58 10.35 14.82 -9.69
C VAL A 58 10.81 15.59 -10.92
N LYS A 59 11.23 16.84 -10.73
CA LYS A 59 11.93 17.58 -11.79
C LYS A 59 13.37 17.13 -11.85
N VAL A 60 13.79 16.61 -13.00
CA VAL A 60 15.15 16.14 -13.26
C VAL A 60 15.79 17.11 -14.25
N LYS A 61 16.99 17.61 -13.91
CA LYS A 61 17.80 18.42 -14.83
C LYS A 61 18.57 17.48 -15.76
N GLN A 62 18.33 17.60 -17.06
CA GLN A 62 19.14 16.97 -18.10
C GLN A 62 19.81 18.08 -18.92
N GLY A 63 21.07 18.37 -18.59
CA GLY A 63 21.80 19.52 -19.13
C GLY A 63 21.14 20.85 -18.73
N ASN A 64 20.83 21.69 -19.73
CA ASN A 64 20.18 22.99 -19.53
C ASN A 64 18.64 22.91 -19.45
N LYS A 65 18.03 21.72 -19.55
CA LYS A 65 16.58 21.56 -19.55
C LYS A 65 16.11 20.80 -18.30
N GLU A 66 15.05 21.31 -17.70
CA GLU A 66 14.30 20.58 -16.66
C GLU A 66 13.18 19.77 -17.30
N GLU A 67 13.06 18.51 -16.89
CA GLU A 67 11.99 17.61 -17.32
C GLU A 67 11.31 16.97 -16.12
N LEU A 68 9.98 16.85 -16.19
CA LEU A 68 9.19 16.22 -15.14
C LEU A 68 9.18 14.70 -15.35
N PHE A 69 9.67 13.97 -14.35
CA PHE A 69 9.62 12.51 -14.30
C PHE A 69 8.58 12.04 -13.29
N VAL A 70 7.93 10.93 -13.64
CA VAL A 70 6.90 10.24 -12.86
C VAL A 70 7.47 8.91 -12.41
N TYR A 71 7.44 8.67 -11.10
CA TYR A 71 7.91 7.45 -10.46
C TYR A 71 6.77 6.75 -9.72
N PRO A 72 6.80 5.42 -9.57
CA PRO A 72 5.84 4.73 -8.71
C PRO A 72 6.03 5.17 -7.26
N TYR A 73 4.92 5.44 -6.57
CA TYR A 73 4.97 5.78 -5.14
C TYR A 73 5.09 4.51 -4.31
N LYS A 74 6.33 4.10 -4.00
CA LYS A 74 6.57 2.99 -3.08
C LYS A 74 6.40 3.46 -1.64
N VAL A 75 5.26 3.14 -1.03
CA VAL A 75 5.15 3.21 0.43
C VAL A 75 6.16 2.19 0.96
N LYS A 76 7.15 2.65 1.72
CA LYS A 76 7.91 1.75 2.60
C LYS A 76 6.95 1.34 3.71
N THR A 77 6.01 0.45 3.42
CA THR A 77 5.35 -0.30 4.48
C THR A 77 6.45 -1.12 5.12
N PRO A 78 6.80 -0.89 6.40
CA PRO A 78 7.68 -1.83 7.08
C PRO A 78 7.07 -3.22 6.86
N PRO A 79 7.87 -4.22 6.45
CA PRO A 79 7.34 -5.57 6.34
C PRO A 79 6.79 -5.91 7.71
N LEU A 80 5.46 -6.00 7.85
CA LEU A 80 4.85 -6.67 8.98
C LEU A 80 5.17 -8.14 8.73
N PRO A 81 6.04 -8.78 9.53
CA PRO A 81 6.30 -10.19 9.37
C PRO A 81 5.08 -10.97 9.85
N VAL A 82 4.01 -10.99 9.05
CA VAL A 82 2.84 -11.83 9.29
C VAL A 82 3.15 -13.21 8.73
N SER A 83 3.75 -14.06 9.56
CA SER A 83 3.80 -15.49 9.29
C SER A 83 2.43 -16.09 9.60
N LEU A 84 1.87 -16.88 8.68
CA LEU A 84 0.64 -17.64 8.95
C LEU A 84 0.83 -18.63 10.11
N ASN A 85 2.08 -19.05 10.38
CA ASN A 85 2.41 -19.91 11.52
C ASN A 85 2.04 -19.22 12.84
N THR A 86 2.31 -17.90 12.94
CA THR A 86 1.97 -17.11 14.12
C THR A 86 0.46 -17.09 14.38
N VAL A 87 -0.36 -17.10 13.32
CA VAL A 87 -1.83 -17.11 13.48
C VAL A 87 -2.33 -18.48 13.95
N SER A 88 -1.75 -19.57 13.43
CA SER A 88 -2.13 -20.94 13.83
C SER A 88 -1.77 -21.27 15.27
N GLU A 89 -0.78 -20.60 15.85
CA GLU A 89 -0.35 -20.80 17.23
C GLU A 89 -1.23 -20.07 18.26
N ILE A 90 -2.10 -19.14 17.82
CA ILE A 90 -3.00 -18.41 18.71
C ILE A 90 -4.10 -19.36 19.21
N PRO A 91 -4.24 -19.59 20.53
CA PRO A 91 -5.21 -20.57 21.05
C PRO A 91 -6.67 -20.22 20.70
N CYS A 92 -6.97 -18.92 20.52
CA CYS A 92 -8.29 -18.47 20.09
C CYS A 92 -8.66 -18.93 18.68
N PHE A 93 -7.68 -19.17 17.80
CA PHE A 93 -7.94 -19.57 16.41
C PHE A 93 -8.67 -20.91 16.33
N MET A 94 -8.41 -21.83 17.27
CA MET A 94 -9.03 -23.15 17.38
C MET A 94 -10.00 -23.28 18.58
N CYS A 95 -10.35 -22.17 19.23
CA CYS A 95 -11.20 -22.22 20.42
C CYS A 95 -12.66 -22.53 20.06
N LYS A 96 -13.23 -23.58 20.66
CA LYS A 96 -14.64 -23.95 20.46
C LYS A 96 -15.63 -22.84 20.84
N TYR A 97 -15.24 -21.95 21.74
CA TYR A 97 -16.07 -20.86 22.23
C TYR A 97 -15.85 -19.54 21.47
N LEU A 98 -15.08 -19.53 20.39
CA LEU A 98 -14.69 -18.29 19.68
C LEU A 98 -15.89 -17.40 19.30
N LYS A 99 -17.04 -18.00 18.96
CA LYS A 99 -18.24 -17.27 18.54
C LYS A 99 -19.01 -16.61 19.70
N GLU A 100 -18.80 -17.10 20.92
CA GLU A 100 -19.52 -16.68 22.13
C GLU A 100 -18.61 -15.88 23.08
N CYS A 101 -17.31 -15.84 22.78
CA CYS A 101 -16.28 -15.22 23.58
C CYS A 101 -16.29 -13.70 23.42
N GLU A 102 -16.66 -12.97 24.47
CA GLU A 102 -16.75 -11.51 24.47
C GLU A 102 -16.13 -10.93 25.73
N ALA A 103 -15.61 -9.70 25.66
CA ALA A 103 -14.89 -9.05 26.77
C ALA A 103 -15.68 -9.11 28.10
N ASP A 104 -16.98 -8.86 28.05
CA ASP A 104 -17.86 -8.72 29.20
C ASP A 104 -18.71 -9.97 29.51
N LYS A 105 -18.50 -11.09 28.82
CA LYS A 105 -19.28 -12.34 29.00
C LYS A 105 -18.44 -13.47 29.63
N ASP A 106 -19.06 -14.63 29.83
CA ASP A 106 -18.36 -15.88 30.11
C ASP A 106 -18.74 -16.88 29.02
N PRO A 107 -17.81 -17.35 28.18
CA PRO A 107 -16.36 -17.13 28.23
C PRO A 107 -15.92 -15.72 27.79
N SER A 108 -14.86 -15.20 28.41
CA SER A 108 -14.24 -13.90 28.06
C SER A 108 -12.75 -14.05 27.76
N PRO A 109 -12.23 -13.33 26.75
CA PRO A 109 -10.81 -13.33 26.46
C PRO A 109 -9.99 -12.68 27.59
N ILE A 110 -10.59 -11.80 28.39
CA ILE A 110 -9.93 -11.10 29.50
C ILE A 110 -9.65 -12.06 30.66
N LYS A 111 -10.54 -13.03 30.88
CA LYS A 111 -10.47 -14.00 31.97
C LYS A 111 -9.93 -15.37 31.51
N CYS A 112 -9.55 -15.51 30.25
CA CYS A 112 -9.12 -16.77 29.68
C CYS A 112 -7.67 -17.10 30.07
N GLU A 113 -7.49 -18.08 30.97
CA GLU A 113 -6.15 -18.48 31.42
C GLU A 113 -5.29 -19.06 30.28
N ILE A 114 -5.91 -19.77 29.31
CA ILE A 114 -5.20 -20.32 28.14
C ILE A 114 -4.58 -19.20 27.30
N LEU A 115 -5.36 -18.15 27.02
CA LEU A 115 -4.90 -17.00 26.26
C LEU A 115 -3.82 -16.22 27.03
N LYS A 116 -4.01 -16.05 28.33
CA LYS A 116 -3.04 -15.38 29.21
C LYS A 116 -1.68 -16.07 29.20
N ILE A 117 -1.64 -17.39 29.42
CA ILE A 117 -0.40 -18.19 29.40
C ILE A 117 0.30 -18.06 28.04
N TRP A 118 -0.46 -18.08 26.94
CA TRP A 118 0.11 -17.89 25.60
C TRP A 118 0.72 -16.49 25.44
N LEU A 119 0.03 -15.43 25.87
CA LEU A 119 0.54 -14.05 25.82
C LEU A 119 1.80 -13.86 26.67
N GLU A 120 1.89 -14.51 27.83
CA GLU A 120 3.08 -14.47 28.70
C GLU A 120 4.29 -15.14 28.02
N LYS A 121 4.09 -16.28 27.35
CA LYS A 121 5.15 -16.94 26.54
C LYS A 121 5.65 -16.04 25.41
N MET A 122 4.77 -15.29 24.76
CA MET A 122 5.14 -14.37 23.67
C MET A 122 5.94 -13.16 24.17
N LYS A 123 5.72 -12.70 25.41
CA LYS A 123 6.44 -11.58 26.01
C LYS A 123 7.88 -11.92 26.42
N GLY A 124 8.17 -13.18 26.71
CA GLY A 124 9.51 -13.65 27.12
C GLY A 124 10.59 -13.61 26.04
N GLY A 125 10.26 -13.29 24.79
CA GLY A 125 11.18 -13.21 23.66
C GLY A 125 11.70 -11.81 23.30
N GLN A 126 11.36 -10.77 24.07
CA GLN A 126 11.76 -9.37 23.80
C GLN A 126 12.88 -8.86 24.74
N GLN A 127 13.71 -9.75 25.29
CA GLN A 127 14.89 -9.34 26.05
C GLN A 127 16.13 -10.09 25.58
N ALA A 128 16.68 -9.59 24.46
CA ALA A 128 18.04 -9.84 24.02
C ALA A 128 18.55 -8.50 23.46
N ASP A 129 19.05 -7.65 24.36
CA ASP A 129 20.09 -6.66 24.07
C ASP A 129 21.45 -7.33 24.30
#